data_AF-A0A8J1YP04-F1
#
_entry.id   AF-A0A8J1YP04-F1
#
_cell.length_a   1.000
_cell.length_b   1.000
_cell.length_c   1.000
_cell.angle_alpha   90.00
_cell.angle_beta   90.00
_cell.angle_gamma   90.00
#
_symmetry.space_group_name_H-M   'P 1'
#
loop_
_entity.id
_entity.type
_entity.pdbx_description
1 polymer ?
#
loop_
_entity_poly.entity_id
_entity_poly.type
_entity_poly.pdbx_seq_one_letter_code
_entity_poly.pdbx_strand_id
1 'polypeptide(L)'
;RPRNVLPLVNKSLAIFQWKQDVGQAEALCMEALDIDPDCDVAVATLAQLSLQQGKIDDAIKWFERSGKLSRTEAELVNAITYEHASRAQQAFVRNYPEYEERLSQIASRM
;
A
#
# COMPACT_ATOMS: atom_id res chain seq x y z
N ARG A 1 13.40 -18.02 -18.49
CA ARG A 1 14.00 -17.74 -17.17
C ARG A 1 13.02 -16.83 -16.43
N PRO A 2 12.69 -17.07 -15.15
CA PRO A 2 11.84 -16.14 -14.40
C PRO A 2 12.51 -14.75 -14.43
N ARG A 3 11.74 -13.71 -14.79
CA ARG A 3 12.23 -12.34 -14.90
C ARG A 3 12.27 -11.74 -13.50
N ASN A 4 13.44 -11.31 -13.03
CA ASN A 4 13.56 -10.64 -11.74
C ASN A 4 12.71 -9.37 -11.76
N VAL A 5 11.72 -9.29 -10.86
CA VAL A 5 10.75 -8.19 -10.80
C VAL A 5 11.21 -7.02 -9.94
N LEU A 6 12.26 -7.19 -9.13
CA LEU A 6 12.75 -6.14 -8.23
C LEU A 6 13.16 -4.82 -8.93
N PRO A 7 13.72 -4.82 -10.16
CA PRO A 7 13.98 -3.57 -10.87
C PRO A 7 12.71 -2.74 -11.15
N LEU A 8 11.55 -3.39 -11.39
CA LEU A 8 10.28 -2.70 -11.57
C LEU A 8 9.82 -2.05 -10.26
N VAL A 9 9.92 -2.78 -9.15
CA VAL A 9 9.57 -2.28 -7.81
C VAL A 9 10.49 -1.13 -7.39
N ASN A 10 11.80 -1.25 -7.60
CA ASN A 10 12.75 -0.18 -7.31
C ASN A 10 12.48 1.06 -8.16
N LYS A 11 12.12 0.88 -9.44
CA LYS A 11 11.72 1.98 -10.32
C LYS A 11 10.42 2.63 -9.84
N SER A 12 9.44 1.84 -9.40
CA SER A 12 8.19 2.33 -8.79
C SER A 12 8.48 3.26 -7.63
N LEU A 13 9.29 2.79 -6.66
CA LEU A 13 9.69 3.58 -5.49
C LEU A 13 10.43 4.87 -5.88
N ALA A 14 11.35 4.80 -6.85
CA ALA A 14 12.09 5.97 -7.31
C ALA A 14 11.19 7.01 -8.00
N ILE A 15 10.26 6.56 -8.84
CA ILE A 15 9.27 7.44 -9.49
C ILE A 15 8.37 8.09 -8.45
N PHE A 16 7.89 7.31 -7.49
CA PHE A 16 7.06 7.82 -6.42
C PHE A 16 7.81 8.87 -5.60
N GLN A 17 9.02 8.57 -5.13
CA GLN A 17 9.80 9.51 -4.30
C GLN A 17 10.16 10.79 -5.06
N TRP A 18 10.65 10.68 -6.30
CA TRP A 18 11.15 11.84 -7.04
C TRP A 18 10.03 12.69 -7.65
N LYS A 19 9.05 12.05 -8.30
CA LYS A 19 8.01 12.76 -9.06
C LYS A 19 6.68 12.84 -8.34
N GLN A 20 6.50 12.11 -7.24
CA GLN A 20 5.19 11.93 -6.60
C GLN A 20 4.13 11.38 -7.57
N ASP A 21 4.58 10.70 -8.63
CA ASP A 21 3.71 10.09 -9.64
C ASP A 21 3.28 8.71 -9.15
N VAL A 22 2.20 8.72 -8.35
CA VAL A 22 1.66 7.52 -7.73
C VAL A 22 1.08 6.56 -8.76
N GLY A 23 0.47 7.08 -9.84
CA GLY A 23 -0.14 6.25 -10.87
C GLY A 23 0.89 5.43 -11.63
N GLN A 24 2.01 6.04 -12.02
CA GLN A 24 3.10 5.31 -12.66
C GLN A 24 3.77 4.32 -11.69
N ALA A 25 3.92 4.68 -10.42
CA ALA A 25 4.46 3.79 -9.41
C ALA A 25 3.57 2.53 -9.20
N GLU A 26 2.26 2.73 -9.10
CA GLU A 26 1.27 1.65 -8.97
C GLU A 26 1.30 0.71 -10.18
N ALA A 27 1.35 1.26 -11.40
CA ALA A 27 1.42 0.46 -12.64
C ALA A 27 2.68 -0.42 -12.71
N LEU A 28 3.84 0.09 -12.26
CA LEU A 28 5.08 -0.68 -12.22
C LEU A 28 5.03 -1.82 -11.21
N CYS A 29 4.37 -1.62 -10.06
CA CYS A 29 4.16 -2.69 -9.09
C CYS A 29 3.14 -3.73 -9.58
N MET A 30 2.10 -3.31 -10.29
CA MET A 30 1.16 -4.24 -10.92
C MET A 30 1.85 -5.08 -12.01
N GLU A 31 2.70 -4.47 -12.85
CA GLU A 31 3.52 -5.22 -13.82
C GLU A 31 4.44 -6.23 -13.12
N ALA A 32 5.00 -5.88 -11.96
CA ALA A 32 5.78 -6.83 -11.17
C ALA A 32 4.93 -8.03 -10.71
N LEU A 33 3.68 -7.80 -10.28
CA LEU A 33 2.77 -8.86 -9.86
C LEU A 33 2.24 -9.73 -11.02
N ASP A 34 2.14 -9.19 -12.23
CA ASP A 34 1.78 -9.97 -13.42
C ASP A 34 2.86 -11.00 -13.77
N ILE A 35 4.11 -10.73 -13.38
CA ILE A 35 5.28 -11.60 -13.64
C ILE A 35 5.52 -12.55 -12.47
N ASP A 36 5.45 -12.03 -11.25
CA ASP A 36 5.60 -12.78 -10.01
C ASP A 36 4.46 -12.40 -9.05
N PRO A 37 3.36 -13.19 -9.05
CA PRO A 37 2.21 -12.92 -8.19
C PRO A 37 2.54 -12.92 -6.70
N ASP A 38 3.61 -13.58 -6.27
CA ASP A 38 3.97 -13.69 -4.85
C ASP A 38 5.14 -12.76 -4.47
N CYS A 39 5.39 -11.73 -5.29
CA CYS A 39 6.36 -10.69 -4.97
C CYS A 39 5.89 -9.85 -3.77
N ASP A 40 6.37 -10.24 -2.58
CA ASP A 40 6.16 -9.60 -1.29
C ASP A 40 6.44 -8.09 -1.31
N VAL A 41 7.56 -7.67 -1.91
CA VAL A 41 7.95 -6.25 -1.99
C VAL A 41 6.97 -5.44 -2.85
N ALA A 42 6.48 -6.00 -3.96
CA ALA A 42 5.48 -5.32 -4.80
C ALA A 42 4.14 -5.17 -4.08
N VAL A 43 3.68 -6.23 -3.38
CA VAL A 43 2.46 -6.20 -2.56
C VAL A 43 2.56 -5.16 -1.44
N ALA A 44 3.66 -5.16 -0.68
CA ALA A 44 3.87 -4.19 0.41
C ALA A 44 3.96 -2.74 -0.10
N THR A 45 4.51 -2.54 -1.31
CA THR A 45 4.57 -1.22 -1.96
C THR A 45 3.18 -0.76 -2.39
N LEU A 46 2.38 -1.62 -3.03
CA LEU A 46 0.99 -1.30 -3.40
C LEU A 46 0.12 -0.96 -2.19
N ALA A 47 0.32 -1.64 -1.05
CA ALA A 47 -0.39 -1.35 0.19
C ALA A 47 -0.12 0.09 0.66
N GLN A 48 1.15 0.49 0.67
CA GLN A 48 1.57 1.84 1.07
C GLN A 48 1.09 2.92 0.09
N LEU A 49 1.25 2.69 -1.22
CA LEU A 49 0.78 3.63 -2.24
C LEU A 49 -0.75 3.79 -2.19
N SER A 50 -1.49 2.71 -1.92
CA SER A 50 -2.95 2.77 -1.76
C SER A 50 -3.34 3.59 -0.53
N LEU A 51 -2.64 3.39 0.60
CA LEU A 51 -2.87 4.14 1.83
C LEU A 51 -2.61 5.64 1.64
N GLN A 52 -1.51 6.00 0.99
CA GLN A 52 -1.16 7.41 0.70
C GLN A 52 -2.14 8.10 -0.25
N GLN A 53 -2.78 7.34 -1.15
CA GLN A 53 -3.85 7.86 -2.02
C GLN A 53 -5.21 7.97 -1.32
N GLY A 54 -5.32 7.55 -0.06
CA GLY A 54 -6.60 7.45 0.63
C GLY A 54 -7.51 6.34 0.09
N LYS A 55 -6.98 5.42 -0.73
CA LYS A 55 -7.70 4.22 -1.22
C LYS A 55 -7.72 3.17 -0.11
N ILE A 56 -8.41 3.47 1.00
CA ILE A 56 -8.35 2.69 2.24
C ILE A 56 -8.77 1.23 2.04
N ASP A 57 -9.80 0.97 1.24
CA ASP A 57 -10.25 -0.39 0.92
C ASP A 57 -9.18 -1.23 0.23
N ASP A 58 -8.45 -0.63 -0.72
CA ASP A 58 -7.39 -1.34 -1.44
C ASP A 58 -6.15 -1.52 -0.56
N ALA A 59 -5.82 -0.51 0.27
CA ALA A 59 -4.76 -0.63 1.25
C ALA A 59 -4.98 -1.83 2.18
N ILE A 60 -6.21 -2.00 2.71
CA ILE A 60 -6.57 -3.15 3.55
C ILE A 60 -6.29 -4.48 2.82
N LYS A 61 -6.81 -4.65 1.59
CA LYS A 61 -6.62 -5.89 0.81
C LYS A 61 -5.13 -6.18 0.58
N TRP A 62 -4.35 -5.16 0.27
CA TRP A 62 -2.92 -5.31 0.01
C TRP A 62 -2.14 -5.59 1.29
N PHE A 63 -2.47 -4.98 2.43
CA PHE A 63 -1.84 -5.31 3.71
C PHE A 63 -2.19 -6.72 4.18
N GLU A 64 -3.43 -7.18 4.00
CA GLU A 64 -3.80 -8.58 4.27
C GLU A 64 -2.99 -9.55 3.43
N ARG A 65 -2.80 -9.25 2.14
CA ARG A 65 -1.96 -10.06 1.26
C ARG A 65 -0.48 -9.99 1.67
N SER A 66 0.01 -8.82 2.06
CA SER A 66 1.37 -8.61 2.57
C SER A 66 1.62 -9.47 3.80
N GLY A 67 0.67 -9.53 4.75
CA GLY A 67 0.75 -10.38 5.93
C GLY A 67 0.85 -11.87 5.59
N LYS A 68 0.15 -12.34 4.55
CA LYS A 68 0.23 -13.74 4.08
C LYS A 68 1.55 -14.07 3.39
N LEU A 69 2.21 -13.09 2.77
CA LEU A 69 3.47 -13.24 2.05
C LEU A 69 4.71 -12.87 2.88
N SER A 70 4.51 -12.34 4.09
CA SER A 70 5.58 -11.84 4.97
C SER A 70 6.60 -12.92 5.26
N ARG A 71 7.88 -12.59 5.14
CA ARG A 71 9.01 -13.52 5.35
C ARG A 71 9.70 -13.30 6.68
N THR A 72 9.41 -12.18 7.35
CA THR A 72 9.94 -11.82 8.65
C THR A 72 8.83 -11.40 9.61
N GLU A 73 9.10 -11.52 10.91
CA GLU A 73 8.20 -11.03 11.95
C GLU A 73 7.96 -9.52 11.82
N ALA A 74 9.00 -8.75 11.51
CA ALA A 74 8.89 -7.30 11.33
C ALA A 74 7.94 -6.92 10.18
N GLU A 75 8.04 -7.60 9.03
CA GLU A 75 7.13 -7.39 7.90
C GLU A 75 5.69 -7.74 8.26
N LEU A 76 5.48 -8.86 8.97
CA LEU A 76 4.17 -9.30 9.41
C LEU A 76 3.53 -8.30 10.38
N VAL A 77 4.30 -7.86 11.39
CA VAL A 77 3.86 -6.86 12.36
C VAL A 77 3.50 -5.55 11.65
N ASN A 78 4.31 -5.11 10.71
CA ASN A 78 4.00 -3.91 9.91
C ASN A 78 2.70 -4.08 9.12
N ALA A 79 2.54 -5.20 8.42
CA ALA A 79 1.34 -5.48 7.64
C ALA A 79 0.07 -5.46 8.50
N ILE A 80 0.08 -6.18 9.63
CA ILE A 80 -1.06 -6.22 10.57
C ILE A 80 -1.34 -4.84 11.17
N THR A 81 -0.30 -4.10 11.54
CA THR A 81 -0.45 -2.76 12.15
C THR A 81 -1.14 -1.81 11.19
N TYR A 82 -0.69 -1.74 9.93
CA TYR A 82 -1.28 -0.84 8.94
C TYR A 82 -2.64 -1.33 8.43
N GLU A 83 -2.88 -2.63 8.38
CA GLU A 83 -4.21 -3.20 8.09
C GLU A 83 -5.23 -2.74 9.13
N HIS A 84 -4.91 -2.91 10.42
CA HIS A 84 -5.79 -2.53 11.51
C HIS A 84 -5.97 -1.02 11.61
N ALA A 85 -4.91 -0.23 11.38
CA ALA A 85 -5.01 1.22 11.32
C ALA A 85 -5.96 1.66 10.18
N SER A 86 -5.84 1.05 9.00
CA SER A 86 -6.70 1.33 7.84
C SER A 86 -8.16 0.95 8.13
N ARG A 87 -8.41 -0.19 8.79
CA ARG A 87 -9.75 -0.59 9.23
C ARG A 87 -10.34 0.35 10.27
N ALA A 88 -9.52 0.81 11.23
CA ALA A 88 -9.95 1.78 12.23
C ALA A 88 -10.34 3.10 11.58
N GLN A 89 -9.54 3.59 10.62
CA GLN A 89 -9.86 4.79 9.84
C GLN A 89 -11.18 4.62 9.07
N GLN A 90 -11.35 3.50 8.36
CA GLN A 90 -12.58 3.19 7.64
C GLN A 90 -13.80 3.12 8.57
N ALA A 91 -13.68 2.44 9.71
CA ALA A 91 -14.75 2.31 10.68
C ALA A 91 -15.13 3.67 11.28
N PHE A 92 -14.15 4.54 11.54
CA PHE A 92 -14.39 5.90 12.01
C PHE A 92 -15.20 6.71 11.00
N VAL A 93 -14.76 6.75 9.73
CA VAL A 93 -15.47 7.49 8.66
C VAL A 93 -16.90 6.97 8.49
N ARG A 94 -17.08 5.64 8.54
CA ARG A 94 -18.42 5.03 8.43
C ARG A 94 -19.35 5.40 9.59
N ASN A 95 -18.81 5.46 10.81
CA ASN A 95 -19.61 5.71 12.01
C ASN A 95 -19.80 7.21 12.30
N TYR A 96 -18.90 8.06 11.79
CA TYR A 96 -18.89 9.50 12.00
C TYR A 96 -18.58 10.27 10.69
N PRO A 97 -19.46 10.19 9.68
CA PRO A 97 -19.23 10.80 8.37
C PRO A 97 -19.05 12.33 8.45
N GLU A 98 -19.63 13.00 9.45
CA GLU A 98 -19.48 14.44 9.67
C GLU A 98 -18.03 14.88 9.98
N TYR A 99 -17.15 13.96 10.36
CA TYR A 99 -15.74 14.24 10.64
C TYR A 99 -14.80 13.82 9.51
N GLU A 100 -15.30 13.27 8.40
CA GLU A 100 -14.48 12.76 7.31
C GLU A 100 -13.56 13.85 6.72
N GLU A 101 -14.10 15.03 6.42
CA GLU A 101 -13.30 16.14 5.88
C GLU A 101 -12.17 16.55 6.83
N ARG A 102 -12.48 16.61 8.13
CA ARG A 102 -11.50 16.97 9.17
C ARG A 102 -10.41 15.91 9.29
N LEU A 103 -10.77 14.63 9.21
CA LEU A 103 -9.81 13.53 9.25
C LEU A 103 -8.88 13.57 8.04
N SER A 104 -9.43 13.79 6.84
CA SER A 104 -8.68 13.94 5.60
C SER A 104 -7.69 15.12 5.65
N GLN A 105 -8.08 16.25 6.24
CA GLN A 105 -7.19 17.40 6.46
C GLN A 105 -6.05 17.12 7.44
N ILE A 106 -6.27 16.27 8.44
CA ILE A 106 -5.20 15.86 9.37
C ILE A 106 -4.23 14.92 8.64
N ALA A 107 -4.76 13.95 7.89
CA ALA A 107 -3.96 13.00 7.13
C ALA A 107 -3.09 13.69 6.06
N SER A 108 -3.60 14.73 5.39
CA SER A 108 -2.84 15.48 4.37
C SER A 108 -1.72 16.37 4.94
N ARG A 109 -1.63 16.53 6.27
CA ARG A 109 -0.63 17.37 6.95
C ARG A 109 0.51 16.56 7.59
N MET A 110 0.36 15.25 7.65
CA MET A 110 1.41 14.32 8.09
C MET A 110 2.28 13.91 6.90
#